data_AF-A0A602K6V2-F1
#
_entry.id   AF-A0A602K6V2-F1
#
_cell.length_a   1.000
_cell.length_b   1.000
_cell.length_c   1.000
_cell.angle_alpha   90.00
_cell.angle_beta   90.00
_cell.angle_gamma   90.00
#
_symmetry.space_group_name_H-M   'P 1'
#
loop_
_entity.id
_entity.type
_entity.pdbx_description
1 polymer ?
#
loop_
_entity_poly.entity_id
_entity_poly.type
_entity_poly.pdbx_seq_one_letter_code
_entity_poly.pdbx_strand_id
1 'polypeptide(L)'
;MPNLLGFSLGGFAMWIAIGDEAFKKIITGDEKSESGEVEYSPYMSVNATFVHFILLQLLTIITALVTKAYSSILINNAFMYYYLGVFYKYALLTFSFFAYFIFIYSVFS
;
A
#
# COMPACT_ATOMS: atom_id res chain seq x y z
N MET A 1 -6.05 15.92 -4.18
CA MET A 1 -6.77 14.66 -3.87
C MET A 1 -6.52 14.32 -2.40
N PRO A 2 -7.54 13.93 -1.62
CA PRO A 2 -7.30 13.35 -0.29
C PRO A 2 -6.32 12.18 -0.42
N ASN A 3 -5.44 11.99 0.55
CA ASN A 3 -4.52 10.85 0.53
C ASN A 3 -5.36 9.56 0.61
N LEU A 4 -5.29 8.70 -0.43
CA LEU A 4 -6.02 7.43 -0.47
C LEU A 4 -5.72 6.56 0.76
N LEU A 5 -4.53 6.70 1.34
CA LEU A 5 -4.16 6.09 2.61
C LEU A 5 -5.08 6.53 3.77
N GLY A 6 -5.36 7.82 3.88
CA GLY A 6 -6.22 8.38 4.92
C GLY A 6 -7.68 7.97 4.74
N PHE A 7 -8.15 7.87 3.50
CA PHE A 7 -9.47 7.33 3.18
C PHE A 7 -9.57 5.85 3.58
N SER A 8 -8.60 5.01 3.21
CA SER A 8 -8.61 3.58 3.52
C SER A 8 -8.43 3.30 5.01
N LEU A 9 -7.62 4.08 5.72
CA LEU A 9 -7.52 4.03 7.20
C LEU A 9 -8.83 4.44 7.86
N GLY A 10 -9.49 5.49 7.37
CA GLY A 10 -10.81 5.90 7.86
C GLY A 10 -11.88 4.84 7.62
N GLY A 11 -11.88 4.22 6.43
CA GLY A 11 -12.74 3.09 6.10
C GLY A 11 -12.47 1.87 6.98
N PHE A 12 -11.20 1.54 7.24
CA PHE A 12 -10.81 0.45 8.14
C PHE A 12 -11.20 0.71 9.59
N ALA A 13 -11.04 1.94 10.08
CA ALA A 13 -11.49 2.33 11.41
C ALA A 13 -13.01 2.22 11.55
N MET A 14 -13.75 2.63 10.51
CA MET A 14 -15.20 2.46 10.45
C MET A 14 -15.59 0.98 10.42
N TRP A 15 -14.90 0.14 9.64
CA TRP A 15 -15.09 -1.31 9.59
C TRP A 15 -14.89 -1.97 10.96
N ILE A 16 -13.84 -1.60 11.70
CA ILE A 16 -13.59 -2.11 13.05
C ILE A 16 -14.66 -1.63 14.05
N ALA A 17 -15.13 -0.40 13.88
CA ALA A 17 -16.14 0.22 14.74
C ALA A 17 -17.55 -0.35 14.50
N ILE A 18 -17.84 -0.82 13.28
CA ILE A 18 -19.06 -1.56 12.96
C ILE A 18 -18.86 -3.02 13.39
N GLY A 19 -19.06 -3.29 14.68
CA GLY A 19 -19.11 -4.67 15.14
C GLY A 19 -19.01 -4.83 16.64
N ASP A 20 -20.15 -5.13 17.25
CA ASP A 20 -20.22 -5.77 18.57
C ASP A 20 -19.55 -7.16 18.49
N GLU A 21 -19.07 -7.70 19.62
CA GLU A 21 -18.39 -9.01 19.65
C GLU A 21 -19.26 -10.12 19.04
N ALA A 22 -20.59 -10.03 19.22
CA ALA A 22 -21.55 -10.95 18.63
C ALA A 22 -21.58 -10.89 17.09
N PHE A 23 -21.46 -9.68 16.50
CA PHE A 23 -21.44 -9.53 15.04
C PHE A 23 -20.14 -10.08 14.47
N LYS A 24 -19.00 -9.78 15.13
CA LYS A 24 -17.68 -10.32 14.80
C LYS A 24 -17.65 -11.84 14.87
N LYS A 25 -18.32 -12.44 15.86
CA LYS A 25 -18.44 -13.90 16.03
C LYS A 25 -19.25 -14.58 14.91
N ILE A 26 -20.27 -13.91 14.39
CA ILE A 26 -21.08 -14.42 13.25
C ILE A 26 -20.27 -14.40 11.94
N ILE A 27 -19.52 -13.33 11.67
CA ILE A 27 -18.70 -13.19 10.46
C ILE A 27 -17.33 -13.88 10.53
N THR A 28 -16.89 -14.30 11.71
CA THR A 28 -15.72 -15.19 11.84
C THR A 28 -16.08 -16.65 11.54
N GLY A 29 -17.37 -17.02 11.60
CA GLY A 29 -17.83 -18.39 11.39
C GLY A 29 -17.36 -19.31 12.52
N ASP A 30 -18.19 -20.28 12.90
CA ASP A 30 -17.78 -21.24 13.93
C ASP A 30 -16.50 -21.96 13.51
N GLU A 31 -15.46 -21.80 14.34
CA GLU A 31 -14.13 -22.37 14.16
C GLU A 31 -14.20 -23.90 14.22
N LYS A 32 -14.52 -24.54 13.09
CA LYS A 32 -14.13 -25.91 12.65
C LYS A 32 -15.20 -26.45 11.71
N SER A 33 -14.83 -26.65 10.45
CA SER A 33 -15.45 -27.71 9.65
C SER A 33 -15.16 -29.06 10.32
N GLU A 34 -16.08 -30.02 10.24
CA GLU A 34 -15.94 -31.40 10.76
C GLU A 34 -14.70 -32.14 10.22
N SER A 35 -14.00 -31.55 9.25
CA SER A 35 -12.80 -32.02 8.58
C SER A 35 -11.48 -31.40 9.07
N GLY A 36 -11.50 -30.45 10.02
CA GLY A 36 -10.28 -29.87 10.60
C GLY A 36 -9.57 -28.82 9.73
N GLU A 37 -10.19 -28.37 8.63
CA GLU A 37 -9.69 -27.27 7.82
C GLU A 37 -10.17 -25.92 8.38
N VAL A 38 -9.24 -24.96 8.48
CA VAL A 38 -9.50 -23.58 8.88
C VAL A 38 -10.04 -22.84 7.65
N GLU A 39 -11.36 -22.73 7.51
CA GLU A 39 -11.95 -21.92 6.45
C GLU A 39 -11.61 -20.43 6.64
N TYR A 40 -11.26 -19.76 5.55
CA TYR A 40 -11.01 -18.31 5.55
C TYR A 40 -12.30 -17.57 5.89
N SER A 41 -12.38 -17.00 7.10
CA SER A 41 -13.55 -16.23 7.48
C SER A 41 -13.66 -14.92 6.70
N PRO A 42 -14.88 -14.48 6.33
CA PRO A 42 -15.10 -13.19 5.69
C PRO A 42 -14.44 -12.01 6.43
N TYR A 43 -14.40 -12.08 7.76
CA TYR A 43 -13.71 -11.10 8.61
C TYR A 43 -12.19 -11.05 8.33
N MET A 44 -11.55 -12.22 8.22
CA MET A 44 -10.12 -12.32 7.93
C MET A 44 -9.81 -11.81 6.52
N SER A 45 -10.65 -12.15 5.53
CA SER A 45 -10.48 -11.70 4.15
C SER A 45 -10.50 -10.18 4.03
N VAL A 46 -11.49 -9.51 4.64
CA VAL A 46 -11.62 -8.05 4.56
C VAL A 46 -10.43 -7.36 5.24
N ASN A 47 -10.05 -7.82 6.43
CA ASN A 47 -8.89 -7.27 7.13
C ASN A 47 -7.58 -7.46 6.34
N ALA A 48 -7.39 -8.63 5.71
CA ALA A 48 -6.22 -8.90 4.88
C ALA A 48 -6.14 -7.96 3.67
N THR A 49 -7.26 -7.70 2.99
CA THR A 49 -7.33 -6.74 1.87
C THR A 49 -6.96 -5.32 2.31
N PHE A 50 -7.53 -4.85 3.43
CA PHE A 50 -7.19 -3.52 3.96
C PHE A 50 -5.71 -3.39 4.34
N VAL A 51 -5.15 -4.40 5.01
CA VAL A 51 -3.72 -4.40 5.39
C VAL A 51 -2.83 -4.43 4.15
N HIS A 52 -3.16 -5.26 3.17
CA HIS A 52 -2.42 -5.34 1.90
C HIS A 52 -2.43 -4.01 1.15
N PHE A 53 -3.61 -3.40 1.01
CA PHE A 53 -3.78 -2.07 0.43
C PHE A 53 -2.93 -1.01 1.12
N ILE A 54 -3.01 -0.93 2.45
CA ILE A 54 -2.28 0.06 3.27
C ILE A 54 -0.77 -0.12 3.10
N LEU A 55 -0.27 -1.36 3.12
CA LEU A 55 1.16 -1.66 2.96
C LEU A 55 1.70 -1.20 1.61
N LEU A 56 1.01 -1.52 0.52
CA LEU A 56 1.43 -1.11 -0.83
C LEU A 56 1.38 0.40 -1.02
N GLN A 57 0.36 1.04 -0.44
CA GLN A 57 0.21 2.49 -0.50
C GLN A 57 1.32 3.20 0.30
N LEU A 58 1.75 2.64 1.42
CA LEU A 58 2.87 3.13 2.21
C LEU A 58 4.20 2.96 1.44
N LEU A 59 4.42 1.80 0.83
CA LEU A 59 5.60 1.52 0.00
C LEU A 59 5.69 2.47 -1.20
N THR A 60 4.56 2.77 -1.84
CA THR A 60 4.45 3.78 -2.91
C THR A 60 4.94 5.15 -2.44
N ILE A 61 4.47 5.62 -1.28
CA ILE A 61 4.85 6.94 -0.76
C ILE A 61 6.34 7.01 -0.45
N ILE A 62 6.90 5.97 0.19
CA ILE A 62 8.34 5.91 0.47
C ILE A 62 9.13 6.00 -0.84
N THR A 63 8.74 5.22 -1.84
CA THR A 63 9.40 5.16 -3.16
C THR A 63 9.32 6.51 -3.88
N ALA A 64 8.17 7.18 -3.82
CA ALA A 64 7.96 8.52 -4.38
C ALA A 64 8.79 9.59 -3.66
N LEU A 65 8.88 9.55 -2.33
CA LEU A 65 9.69 10.48 -1.53
C LEU A 65 11.19 10.31 -1.83
N VAL A 66 11.66 9.07 -1.91
CA VAL A 66 13.03 8.74 -2.30
C VAL A 66 13.34 9.31 -3.68
N THR A 67 12.47 9.05 -4.67
CA THR A 67 12.63 9.57 -6.03
C THR A 67 12.67 11.10 -6.05
N LYS A 68 11.79 11.77 -5.30
CA LYS A 68 11.74 13.23 -5.19
C LYS A 68 13.00 13.81 -4.55
N ALA A 69 13.49 13.21 -3.46
CA ALA A 69 14.70 13.66 -2.77
C ALA A 69 15.92 13.58 -3.69
N TYR A 70 16.09 12.45 -4.39
CA TYR A 70 17.19 12.25 -5.32
C TYR A 70 17.10 13.12 -6.59
N SER A 71 15.89 13.38 -7.10
CA SER A 71 15.70 14.32 -8.20
C SER A 71 16.13 15.75 -7.83
N SER A 72 15.91 16.19 -6.58
CA SER A 72 16.27 17.54 -6.12
C SER A 72 17.79 17.72 -5.97
N ILE A 73 18.48 16.66 -5.53
CA ILE A 73 19.96 16.63 -5.42
C ILE A 73 20.61 16.73 -6.81
N LEU A 74 20.02 16.09 -7.82
CA LEU A 74 20.52 16.09 -9.20
C LEU A 74 20.41 17.46 -9.89
N ILE A 75 19.35 18.22 -9.58
CA ILE A 75 19.13 19.57 -10.11
C ILE A 75 20.10 20.59 -9.48
N ASN A 76 20.43 20.43 -8.19
CA ASN A 76 21.29 21.40 -7.49
C ASN A 76 22.80 21.21 -7.74
N ASN A 77 23.25 20.03 -8.18
CA ASN A 77 24.67 19.75 -8.41
C ASN A 77 24.99 19.52 -9.90
N ALA A 78 25.42 20.59 -10.59
CA ALA A 78 25.80 20.56 -12.00
C ALA A 78 26.89 19.53 -12.34
N PHE A 79 27.79 19.23 -11.40
CA PHE A 79 28.88 18.26 -11.57
C PHE A 79 28.40 16.80 -11.62
N MET A 80 27.37 16.47 -10.83
CA MET A 80 26.79 15.13 -10.76
C MET A 80 25.90 14.85 -11.99
N TYR A 81 25.23 15.89 -12.50
CA TYR A 81 24.47 15.82 -13.75
C TYR A 81 25.36 15.49 -14.95
N TYR A 82 26.55 16.10 -15.02
CA TYR A 82 27.46 15.92 -16.17
C TYR A 82 28.07 14.50 -16.24
N TYR A 83 28.43 13.89 -15.10
CA TYR A 83 29.06 12.56 -15.06
C TYR A 83 28.08 11.38 -14.97
N LEU A 84 26.98 11.54 -14.22
CA LEU A 84 26.04 10.46 -13.90
C LEU A 84 24.63 10.70 -14.45
N GLY A 85 24.35 11.89 -14.99
CA GLY A 85 22.98 12.38 -15.20
C GLY A 85 22.16 11.55 -16.17
N VAL A 86 22.74 10.99 -17.23
CA VAL A 86 21.97 10.20 -18.22
C VAL A 86 21.51 8.88 -17.59
N PHE A 87 22.42 8.08 -17.05
CA PHE A 87 22.09 6.80 -16.41
C PHE A 87 21.19 6.98 -15.18
N TYR A 88 21.51 7.98 -14.35
CA TYR A 88 20.77 8.25 -13.13
C TYR A 88 19.35 8.78 -13.40
N LYS A 89 19.17 9.59 -14.46
CA LYS A 89 17.83 10.03 -14.91
C LYS A 89 16.98 8.84 -15.34
N TYR A 90 17.55 7.89 -16.09
CA TYR A 90 16.83 6.66 -16.45
C TYR A 90 16.51 5.82 -15.21
N ALA A 91 17.44 5.67 -14.27
CA ALA A 91 17.19 4.94 -13.02
C ALA A 91 16.05 5.56 -12.19
N LEU A 92 16.03 6.90 -12.03
CA LEU A 92 14.94 7.61 -11.35
C LEU A 92 13.61 7.45 -12.07
N LEU A 93 13.60 7.50 -13.41
CA LEU A 93 12.39 7.34 -14.21
C LEU A 93 11.82 5.94 -14.07
N THR A 94 12.68 4.91 -14.07
CA THR A 94 12.27 3.53 -13.81
C THR A 94 11.73 3.36 -12.39
N PHE A 95 12.37 3.96 -11.39
CA PHE A 95 11.91 3.91 -9.99
C PHE A 95 10.54 4.60 -9.82
N SER A 96 10.36 5.75 -10.47
CA SER A 96 9.08 6.46 -10.50
C SER A 96 7.98 5.66 -11.22
N PHE A 97 8.34 4.96 -12.30
CA PHE A 97 7.41 4.09 -13.02
C PHE A 97 6.96 2.93 -12.13
N PHE A 98 7.88 2.27 -11.43
CA PHE A 98 7.55 1.22 -10.47
C PHE A 98 6.69 1.72 -9.32
N ALA A 99 6.99 2.90 -8.76
CA ALA A 99 6.17 3.51 -7.72
C ALA A 99 4.73 3.72 -8.20
N TYR A 100 4.56 4.24 -9.41
CA TYR A 100 3.25 4.45 -10.02
C TYR A 100 2.52 3.14 -10.33
N PHE A 101 3.25 2.11 -10.78
CA PHE A 101 2.66 0.80 -11.03
C PHE A 101 2.15 0.15 -9.74
N ILE A 102 2.94 0.17 -8.67
CA ILE A 102 2.56 -0.36 -7.35
C ILE A 102 1.36 0.41 -6.79
N PHE A 103 1.31 1.73 -7.00
CA PHE A 103 0.17 2.55 -6.62
C PHE A 103 -1.12 2.14 -7.35
N ILE A 104 -1.05 1.93 -8.66
CA ILE A 104 -2.22 1.49 -9.42
C ILE A 104 -2.64 0.09 -8.98
N TYR A 105 -1.67 -0.81 -8.78
CA TYR A 105 -1.94 -2.15 -8.27
C TYR A 105 -2.62 -2.10 -6.90
N SER A 106 -2.18 -1.22 -5.98
CA SER A 106 -2.83 -1.09 -4.68
C SER A 106 -4.27 -0.62 -4.82
N VAL A 107 -4.60 0.26 -5.76
CA VAL A 107 -5.99 0.72 -5.99
C VAL A 107 -6.91 -0.39 -6.50
N PHE A 108 -6.38 -1.38 -7.22
CA PHE A 108 -7.16 -2.47 -7.80
C PHE A 108 -7.18 -3.76 -6.96
N SER A 109 -6.38 -3.83 -5.89
CA SER A 109 -6.39 -4.93 -4.92
C SER A 109 -7.50 -4.79 -3.89
#